data_AF-A0A1H8C9N3-F1
#
_entry.id   AF-A0A1H8C9N3-F1
#
_cell.length_a   1.000
_cell.length_b   1.000
_cell.length_c   1.000
_cell.angle_alpha   90.00
_cell.angle_beta   90.00
_cell.angle_gamma   90.00
#
_symmetry.space_group_name_H-M   'P 1'
#
loop_
_entity.id
_entity.type
_entity.pdbx_description
1 polymer ?
#
loop_
_entity_poly.entity_id
_entity_poly.type
_entity_poly.pdbx_seq_one_letter_code
_entity_poly.pdbx_strand_id
1 'polypeptide(L)'
;MQLFHILIVVLFFGFGVYNLFIENSPVLAVHFLLIALYFFVTLYELRGRPFSRKIYLLLTVLLVADGLLNMFIFPTSLLSGIISFFFAFICWQTYQRLKRS
;
A
#
# COMPACT_ATOMS: atom_id res chain seq x y z
N MET A 1 -11.82 13.48 7.61
CA MET A 1 -11.44 12.18 6.98
C MET A 1 -10.41 12.31 5.86
N GLN A 2 -10.60 13.17 4.86
CA GLN A 2 -9.64 13.31 3.74
C GLN A 2 -8.26 13.83 4.16
N LEU A 3 -8.20 14.81 5.08
CA LEU A 3 -6.95 15.41 5.54
C LEU A 3 -6.04 14.39 6.24
N PHE A 4 -6.64 13.45 6.98
CA PHE A 4 -5.93 12.33 7.61
C PHE A 4 -5.27 11.40 6.59
N HIS A 5 -5.97 11.07 5.50
CA HIS A 5 -5.40 10.24 4.43
C HIS A 5 -4.25 10.95 3.73
N ILE A 6 -4.37 12.26 3.48
CA ILE A 6 -3.28 13.07 2.88
C ILE A 6 -2.05 13.05 3.79
N LEU A 7 -2.23 13.28 5.09
CA LEU A 7 -1.13 13.24 6.06
C LEU A 7 -0.46 11.86 6.08
N ILE A 8 -1.23 10.77 6.09
CA ILE A 8 -0.69 9.41 6.01
C ILE A 8 0.11 9.22 4.72
N VAL A 9 -0.44 9.59 3.57
CA VAL A 9 0.26 9.43 2.28
C VAL A 9 1.59 10.18 2.29
N VAL A 10 1.61 11.43 2.73
CA VAL A 10 2.84 12.24 2.79
C VAL A 10 3.86 11.65 3.76
N LEU A 11 3.40 11.20 4.93
CA LEU A 11 4.25 10.62 5.96
C LEU A 11 4.87 9.30 5.48
N PHE A 12 4.07 8.37 4.97
CA PHE A 12 4.56 7.07 4.48
C PHE A 12 5.43 7.23 3.23
N PHE A 13 5.10 8.16 2.34
CA PHE A 13 5.95 8.48 1.19
C PHE A 13 7.30 9.06 1.64
N GLY A 14 7.30 9.98 2.59
CA GLY A 14 8.51 10.54 3.19
C GLY A 14 9.38 9.47 3.84
N PHE A 15 8.78 8.55 4.60
CA PHE A 15 9.50 7.41 5.18
C PHE A 15 10.07 6.49 4.11
N GLY A 16 9.34 6.23 3.02
CA GLY A 16 9.84 5.45 1.88
C GLY A 16 11.09 6.09 1.25
N VAL A 17 11.05 7.40 0.99
CA VAL A 17 12.19 8.16 0.44
C VAL A 17 13.37 8.14 1.43
N TYR A 18 13.12 8.37 2.71
CA TYR A 18 14.15 8.32 3.75
C TYR A 18 14.83 6.94 3.83
N ASN A 19 14.05 5.85 3.81
CA ASN A 19 14.58 4.49 3.83
C ASN A 19 15.40 4.16 2.58
N LEU A 20 15.02 4.72 1.43
CA LEU A 20 15.71 4.48 0.17
C LEU A 20 17.07 5.19 0.10
N PHE A 21 17.14 6.46 0.52
CA PHE A 21 18.31 7.31 0.30
C PHE A 21 19.21 7.49 1.53
N ILE A 22 18.69 7.26 2.75
CA ILE A 22 19.42 7.52 3.99
C ILE A 22 19.75 6.21 4.71
N GLU A 23 18.75 5.38 5.00
CA GLU A 23 18.99 4.09 5.68
C GLU A 23 19.46 2.96 4.75
N ASN A 24 19.38 3.16 3.44
CA ASN A 24 19.70 2.15 2.42
C ASN A 24 18.97 0.81 2.65
N SER A 25 17.71 0.88 3.09
CA SER A 25 16.82 -0.28 3.27
C SER A 25 15.76 -0.31 2.17
N PRO A 26 16.07 -0.87 0.98
CA PRO A 26 15.18 -0.80 -0.18
C PRO A 26 13.88 -1.58 0.05
N VAL A 27 13.91 -2.66 0.85
CA VAL A 27 12.72 -3.46 1.17
C VAL A 27 11.72 -2.64 1.98
N LEU A 28 12.18 -1.97 3.04
CA LEU A 28 11.34 -1.07 3.85
C LEU A 28 10.86 0.14 3.03
N ALA A 29 11.72 0.68 2.17
CA ALA A 29 11.34 1.78 1.29
C ALA A 29 10.15 1.42 0.39
N VAL A 30 10.20 0.25 -0.25
CA VAL A 30 9.11 -0.27 -1.09
C VAL A 30 7.86 -0.52 -0.25
N HIS A 31 7.99 -1.12 0.92
CA HIS A 31 6.88 -1.37 1.84
C HIS A 31 6.12 -0.08 2.18
N PHE A 32 6.83 0.95 2.64
CA PHE A 32 6.22 2.24 2.96
C PHE A 32 5.61 2.92 1.74
N LEU A 33 6.23 2.80 0.57
CA LEU A 33 5.71 3.35 -0.68
C LEU A 33 4.41 2.66 -1.12
N LEU A 34 4.31 1.33 -0.97
CA LEU A 34 3.09 0.59 -1.28
C LEU A 34 1.94 0.94 -0.34
N ILE A 35 2.22 1.15 0.95
CA ILE A 35 1.22 1.64 1.90
C ILE A 35 0.76 3.05 1.51
N ALA A 36 1.68 3.95 1.18
CA ALA A 36 1.34 5.30 0.70
C ALA A 36 0.45 5.25 -0.55
N LEU A 37 0.79 4.38 -1.51
CA LEU A 37 0.01 4.19 -2.72
C LEU A 37 -1.41 3.66 -2.43
N TYR A 38 -1.55 2.75 -1.49
CA TYR A 38 -2.86 2.26 -1.05
C TYR A 38 -3.75 3.38 -0.48
N PHE A 39 -3.22 4.19 0.43
CA PHE A 39 -3.97 5.32 0.98
C PHE A 39 -4.27 6.39 -0.08
N PHE A 40 -3.37 6.59 -1.05
CA PHE A 40 -3.58 7.49 -2.17
C PHE A 40 -4.74 7.02 -3.07
N VAL A 41 -4.77 5.75 -3.45
CA VAL A 41 -5.87 5.17 -4.24
C VAL A 41 -7.20 5.27 -3.46
N THR A 42 -7.16 4.99 -2.15
CA THR A 42 -8.33 5.10 -1.26
C THR A 42 -8.84 6.55 -1.16
N LEU A 43 -7.95 7.55 -1.12
CA LEU A 43 -8.32 8.96 -1.13
C LEU A 43 -9.11 9.35 -2.39
N TYR A 44 -8.70 8.87 -3.56
CA TYR A 44 -9.39 9.13 -4.82
C TYR A 44 -10.75 8.44 -4.89
N GLU A 45 -10.85 7.22 -4.34
CA GLU A 45 -12.14 6.52 -4.18
C GLU A 45 -13.10 7.34 -3.30
N LEU A 46 -12.62 7.84 -2.15
CA LEU A 46 -13.41 8.70 -1.24
C LEU A 46 -13.81 10.05 -1.87
N ARG A 47 -13.10 10.50 -2.90
CA ARG A 47 -13.44 11.71 -3.69
C ARG A 47 -14.45 11.42 -4.81
N GLY A 48 -14.95 10.19 -4.93
CA GLY A 48 -15.88 9.79 -5.98
C GLY A 48 -15.24 9.64 -7.36
N ARG A 49 -13.90 9.61 -7.43
CA ARG A 49 -13.13 9.43 -8.67
C ARG A 49 -12.25 8.19 -8.56
N PRO A 50 -12.84 6.99 -8.46
CA PRO A 50 -12.06 5.76 -8.32
C PRO A 50 -11.16 5.55 -9.53
N PHE A 51 -9.98 4.99 -9.28
CA PHE A 51 -9.05 4.60 -10.34
C PHE A 51 -9.60 3.42 -11.16
N SER A 52 -8.96 3.12 -12.28
CA SER A 52 -9.34 1.95 -13.07
C SER A 52 -9.17 0.66 -12.28
N ARG A 53 -10.04 -0.32 -12.54
CA ARG A 53 -10.04 -1.62 -11.87
C ARG A 53 -8.68 -2.35 -11.92
N LYS A 54 -7.91 -2.15 -13.00
CA LYS A 54 -6.56 -2.73 -13.16
C LYS A 54 -5.58 -2.20 -12.10
N ILE A 55 -5.72 -0.95 -11.67
CA ILE A 55 -4.86 -0.35 -10.65
C ILE A 55 -5.08 -1.03 -9.30
N TYR A 56 -6.32 -1.32 -8.91
CA TYR A 56 -6.63 -2.06 -7.68
C TYR A 56 -6.10 -3.49 -7.71
N LEU A 57 -6.22 -4.18 -8.84
CA LEU A 57 -5.64 -5.52 -9.01
C LEU A 57 -4.12 -5.50 -8.88
N LEU A 58 -3.46 -4.57 -9.58
CA LEU A 58 -2.02 -4.39 -9.53
C LEU A 58 -1.55 -4.07 -8.10
N LEU A 59 -2.21 -3.14 -7.42
CA LEU A 59 -1.91 -2.78 -6.05
C LEU A 59 -2.08 -3.98 -5.08
N THR A 60 -3.14 -4.77 -5.27
CA THR A 60 -3.36 -5.99 -4.49
C THR A 60 -2.20 -6.98 -4.68
N VAL A 61 -1.82 -7.26 -5.93
CA VAL A 61 -0.71 -8.19 -6.23
C VAL A 61 0.59 -7.68 -5.63
N LEU A 62 0.88 -6.38 -5.73
CA LEU A 62 2.07 -5.77 -5.14
C LEU A 62 2.08 -5.87 -3.61
N LEU A 63 0.95 -5.59 -2.95
CA LEU A 63 0.85 -5.71 -1.48
C LEU A 63 0.97 -7.16 -1.01
N VAL A 64 0.44 -8.14 -1.74
CA VAL A 64 0.64 -9.57 -1.45
C VAL A 64 2.11 -9.94 -1.59
N ALA A 65 2.75 -9.52 -2.69
CA ALA A 65 4.17 -9.79 -2.91
C ALA A 65 5.03 -9.18 -1.81
N ASP A 66 4.76 -7.92 -1.43
CA ASP A 66 5.43 -7.25 -0.33
C ASP A 66 5.20 -7.94 1.02
N GLY A 67 3.97 -8.39 1.29
CA GLY A 67 3.67 -9.18 2.49
C GLY A 67 4.48 -10.48 2.55
N LEU A 68 4.57 -11.20 1.43
CA LEU A 68 5.40 -12.42 1.34
C LEU A 68 6.90 -12.11 1.54
N LEU A 69 7.41 -11.05 0.89
CA LEU A 69 8.80 -10.65 1.02
C LEU A 69 9.15 -10.32 2.47
N ASN A 70 8.33 -9.50 3.15
CA ASN A 70 8.56 -9.08 4.53
C ASN A 70 8.36 -10.20 5.57
N MET A 71 7.60 -11.26 5.24
CA MET A 71 7.42 -12.40 6.15
C MET A 71 8.46 -13.50 5.97
N PHE A 72 8.85 -13.81 4.73
CA PHE A 72 9.58 -15.05 4.42
C PHE A 72 10.99 -14.84 3.85
N ILE A 73 11.25 -13.76 3.12
CA ILE A 73 12.51 -13.58 2.38
C ILE A 73 13.41 -12.56 3.06
N PHE A 74 12.85 -11.41 3.41
CA PHE A 74 13.53 -10.33 4.13
C PHE A 74 12.72 -10.04 5.39
N PRO A 75 12.87 -10.83 6.47
CA PRO A 75 12.11 -10.68 7.69
C PRO A 75 12.53 -9.41 8.43
N THR A 76 12.04 -8.26 7.96
CA THR A 76 12.20 -6.95 8.60
C THR A 76 11.35 -6.91 9.86
N SER A 77 10.08 -7.30 9.73
CA SER A 77 9.19 -7.57 10.86
C SER A 77 7.96 -8.36 10.41
N LEU A 78 7.59 -9.39 11.17
CA LEU A 78 6.38 -10.19 10.91
C LEU A 78 5.11 -9.32 10.89
N LEU A 79 5.09 -8.26 11.70
CA LEU A 79 4.01 -7.27 11.74
C LEU A 79 3.86 -6.53 10.41
N SER A 80 4.96 -6.07 9.79
CA SER A 80 4.90 -5.36 8.50
C SER A 80 4.27 -6.21 7.41
N GLY A 81 4.64 -7.50 7.35
CA GLY A 81 4.07 -8.45 6.42
C GLY A 81 2.57 -8.64 6.62
N ILE A 82 2.12 -8.81 7.87
CA ILE A 82 0.69 -8.92 8.21
C ILE A 82 -0.07 -7.66 7.78
N ILE A 83 0.49 -6.47 8.02
CA ILE A 83 -0.13 -5.19 7.63
C ILE A 83 -0.31 -5.12 6.11
N SER A 84 0.70 -5.50 5.32
CA SER A 84 0.59 -5.55 3.87
C SER A 84 -0.49 -6.52 3.38
N PHE A 85 -0.58 -7.71 3.97
CA PHE A 85 -1.64 -8.66 3.65
C PHE A 85 -3.03 -8.13 4.00
N PHE A 86 -3.17 -7.45 5.14
CA PHE A 86 -4.43 -6.85 5.54
C PHE A 86 -4.89 -5.78 4.54
N PHE A 87 -3.99 -4.89 4.11
CA PHE A 87 -4.31 -3.91 3.08
C PHE A 87 -4.55 -4.53 1.71
N ALA A 88 -3.81 -5.59 1.35
CA ALA A 88 -4.06 -6.35 0.12
C ALA A 88 -5.49 -6.92 0.10
N PHE A 89 -5.93 -7.50 1.21
CA PHE A 89 -7.28 -8.04 1.34
C PHE A 89 -8.36 -6.96 1.17
N ILE A 90 -8.20 -5.80 1.82
CA ILE A 90 -9.15 -4.68 1.65
C ILE A 90 -9.15 -4.18 0.20
N CYS A 91 -7.97 -4.02 -0.41
CA CYS A 91 -7.84 -3.60 -1.81
C CYS A 91 -8.54 -4.57 -2.77
N TRP A 92 -8.40 -5.87 -2.52
CA TRP A 92 -9.09 -6.93 -3.26
C TRP A 92 -10.61 -6.85 -3.13
N GLN A 93 -11.12 -6.59 -1.92
CA GLN A 93 -12.56 -6.40 -1.72
C GLN A 93 -13.09 -5.20 -2.53
N THR A 94 -12.34 -4.09 -2.58
CA THR A 94 -12.69 -2.95 -3.43
C THR A 94 -12.68 -3.33 -4.91
N TYR A 95 -11.68 -4.08 -5.37
CA TYR A 95 -11.63 -4.60 -6.74
C TYR A 95 -12.87 -5.45 -7.09
N GLN A 96 -13.33 -6.31 -6.17
CA GLN A 96 -14.53 -7.12 -6.35
C GLN A 96 -15.81 -6.28 -6.38
N ARG A 97 -15.91 -5.23 -5.55
CA ARG A 97 -17.01 -4.26 -5.61
C ARG A 97 -17.09 -3.58 -6.98
N LEU A 98 -15.95 -3.09 -7.49
CA LEU A 98 -15.86 -2.44 -8.79
C LEU A 98 -16.09 -3.39 -9.98
N LYS A 99 -16.00 -4.71 -9.79
CA LYS A 99 -16.40 -5.71 -10.81
C LYS A 99 -17.92 -5.82 -10.95
N ARG A 100 -18.67 -5.51 -9.88
CA ARG A 100 -20.13 -5.69 -9.81
C ARG A 100 -20.92 -4.43 -10.17
N SER A 101 -20.29 -3.25 -10.11
CA SER A 101 -20.83 -1.97 -10.64
C SER A 101 -20.55 -1.82 -12.12
#